data_AF-A0A8X6KJ49-F1
#
_entry.id   AF-A0A8X6KJ49-F1
#
_cell.length_a   1.000
_cell.length_b   1.000
_cell.length_c   1.000
_cell.angle_alpha   90.00
_cell.angle_beta   90.00
_cell.angle_gamma   90.00
#
_symmetry.space_group_name_H-M   'P 1'
#
loop_
_entity.id
_entity.type
_entity.pdbx_description
1 polymer ?
#
loop_
_entity_poly.entity_id
_entity_poly.type
_entity_poly.pdbx_seq_one_letter_code
_entity_poly.pdbx_strand_id
1 'polypeptide(L)'
;MHQDNSIYDVIETPAKIDNRQKVEYNVVEGKPFVISLGGIEDDPERGTFWFVHLRSHNSDEETEFMEQSPVDLKLGPHTNQEIILWYKPEQ
;
A
#
# COMPACT_ATOMS: atom_id res chain seq x y z
N MET A 1 -0.68 -2.19 -24.33
CA MET A 1 -1.52 -1.69 -23.21
C MET A 1 -0.54 -1.10 -22.22
N HIS A 2 -0.58 0.21 -21.99
CA HIS A 2 0.17 0.79 -20.89
C HIS A 2 -0.59 0.35 -19.64
N GLN A 3 -0.02 -0.62 -18.92
CA GLN A 3 -0.47 -0.92 -17.58
C GLN A 3 -0.04 0.31 -16.78
N ASP A 4 -0.99 1.16 -16.40
CA ASP A 4 -0.72 2.21 -15.43
C ASP A 4 -0.28 1.46 -14.16
N ASN A 5 1.03 1.33 -13.93
CA ASN A 5 1.60 0.59 -12.80
C ASN A 5 1.45 1.43 -11.53
N SER A 6 0.20 1.64 -11.12
CA SER A 6 -0.07 2.22 -9.81
C SER A 6 0.34 1.22 -8.73
N ILE A 7 0.68 1.73 -7.54
CA ILE A 7 0.91 0.87 -6.38
C ILE A 7 -0.34 0.03 -6.08
N TYR A 8 -1.54 0.59 -6.30
CA TYR A 8 -2.80 -0.14 -6.21
C TYR A 8 -2.78 -1.44 -7.03
N ASP A 9 -2.41 -1.38 -8.31
CA ASP A 9 -2.37 -2.56 -9.19
C ASP A 9 -1.38 -3.62 -8.71
N VAL A 10 -0.26 -3.19 -8.11
CA VAL A 10 0.75 -4.10 -7.55
C VAL A 10 0.26 -4.75 -6.27
N ILE A 11 -0.37 -4.00 -5.36
CA ILE A 11 -0.97 -4.53 -4.13
C ILE A 11 -2.09 -5.54 -4.44
N GLU A 12 -2.88 -5.30 -5.49
CA GLU A 12 -3.96 -6.21 -5.91
C GLU A 12 -3.47 -7.53 -6.51
N THR A 13 -2.22 -7.59 -6.96
CA THR A 13 -1.70 -8.77 -7.68
C THR A 13 -1.62 -10.01 -6.77
N PRO A 14 -1.03 -9.94 -5.54
CA PRO A 14 -1.08 -11.04 -4.58
C PRO A 14 -2.49 -11.53 -4.23
N ALA A 15 -3.45 -10.62 -4.06
CA ALA A 15 -4.82 -10.94 -3.69
C ALA A 15 -5.54 -11.82 -4.74
N LYS A 16 -5.17 -11.68 -6.01
CA LYS A 16 -5.69 -12.51 -7.11
C LYS A 16 -5.16 -13.96 -7.07
N ILE A 17 -4.08 -14.21 -6.35
CA ILE A 17 -3.39 -15.50 -6.26
C ILE A 17 -3.71 -16.19 -4.93
N ASP A 18 -3.70 -15.44 -3.82
CA ASP A 18 -3.98 -15.93 -2.47
C ASP A 18 -5.00 -15.04 -1.76
N ASN A 19 -6.17 -15.59 -1.44
CA ASN A 19 -7.24 -14.89 -0.72
C ASN A 19 -6.80 -14.39 0.68
N ARG A 20 -5.73 -14.96 1.26
CA ARG A 20 -5.15 -14.47 2.51
C ARG A 20 -4.45 -13.12 2.35
N GLN A 21 -4.14 -12.73 1.13
CA GLN A 21 -3.56 -11.44 0.77
C GLN A 21 -4.61 -10.44 0.29
N LYS A 22 -5.91 -10.72 0.52
CA LYS A 22 -6.98 -9.80 0.13
C LYS A 22 -6.80 -8.46 0.83
N VAL A 23 -6.88 -7.38 0.06
CA VAL A 23 -6.84 -6.00 0.55
C VAL A 23 -8.21 -5.38 0.43
N GLU A 24 -8.60 -4.60 1.43
CA GLU A 24 -9.81 -3.79 1.37
C GLU A 24 -9.46 -2.32 1.50
N TYR A 25 -10.26 -1.48 0.85
CA TYR A 25 -10.00 -0.05 0.73
C TYR A 25 -11.22 0.75 1.17
N ASN A 26 -10.99 1.85 1.87
CA ASN A 26 -11.97 2.91 2.05
C ASN A 26 -11.74 4.02 1.02
N VAL A 27 -12.80 4.64 0.53
CA VAL A 27 -12.70 5.73 -0.43
C VAL A 27 -12.85 7.06 0.29
N VAL A 28 -11.78 7.86 0.31
CA VAL A 28 -11.76 9.22 0.90
C VAL A 28 -11.55 10.21 -0.24
N GLU A 29 -12.47 11.16 -0.38
CA GLU A 29 -12.45 12.16 -1.48
C GLU A 29 -12.32 11.55 -2.89
N GLY A 30 -12.93 10.38 -3.10
CA GLY A 30 -12.88 9.66 -4.38
C GLY A 30 -11.61 8.84 -4.61
N LYS A 31 -10.71 8.76 -3.62
CA LYS A 31 -9.44 8.03 -3.71
C LYS A 31 -9.40 6.88 -2.70
N PRO A 32 -8.97 5.66 -3.11
CA PRO A 32 -8.92 4.51 -2.21
C PRO A 32 -7.73 4.60 -1.24
N PHE A 33 -7.90 4.15 -0.01
CA PHE A 33 -6.86 3.99 1.00
C PHE A 33 -6.99 2.60 1.62
N VAL A 34 -5.87 1.92 1.85
CA VAL A 34 -5.87 0.57 2.44
C VAL A 34 -6.42 0.66 3.86
N ILE A 35 -7.42 -0.16 4.16
CA ILE A 35 -8.00 -0.28 5.51
C ILE A 35 -7.95 -1.70 6.05
N SER A 36 -7.59 -2.68 5.22
CA SER A 36 -7.48 -4.07 5.63
C SER A 36 -6.53 -4.82 4.73
N LEU A 37 -5.72 -5.72 5.32
CA LEU A 37 -4.93 -6.71 4.60
C LEU A 37 -5.07 -8.05 5.30
N GLY A 38 -5.50 -9.07 4.57
CA GLY A 38 -5.65 -10.44 5.08
C GLY A 38 -6.65 -10.57 6.23
N GLY A 39 -7.65 -9.67 6.28
CA GLY A 39 -8.66 -9.63 7.34
C GLY A 39 -8.20 -8.95 8.64
N ILE A 40 -7.00 -8.37 8.66
CA ILE A 40 -6.60 -7.43 9.71
C ILE A 40 -7.04 -6.05 9.25
N GLU A 41 -8.06 -5.51 9.90
CA GLU A 41 -8.62 -4.18 9.63
C GLU A 41 -7.89 -3.11 10.44
N ASP A 42 -8.00 -1.86 9.99
CA ASP A 42 -7.68 -0.69 10.79
C ASP A 42 -8.44 -0.73 12.13
N ASP A 43 -7.76 -0.29 13.19
CA ASP A 43 -8.30 -0.23 14.54
C ASP A 43 -8.21 1.21 15.06
N PRO A 44 -9.24 2.03 14.80
CA PRO A 44 -9.31 3.40 15.29
C PRO A 44 -9.33 3.50 16.82
N GLU A 45 -9.85 2.50 17.53
CA GLU A 45 -9.88 2.50 19.01
C GLU A 45 -8.47 2.38 19.60
N ARG A 46 -7.60 1.64 18.92
CA ARG A 46 -6.18 1.47 19.29
C ARG A 46 -5.25 2.39 18.51
N GLY A 47 -5.80 3.26 17.66
CA GLY A 47 -5.05 4.16 16.79
C GLY A 47 -4.05 3.43 15.90
N THR A 48 -4.37 2.21 15.44
CA THR A 48 -3.47 1.37 14.63
C THR A 48 -4.03 1.23 13.23
N PHE A 49 -3.23 1.56 12.22
CA PHE A 49 -3.69 1.66 10.84
C PHE A 49 -2.69 1.00 9.88
N TRP A 50 -3.17 0.69 8.67
CA TRP A 50 -2.35 0.30 7.55
C TRP A 50 -1.73 1.51 6.87
N PHE A 51 -0.40 1.54 6.82
CA PHE A 51 0.37 2.58 6.14
C PHE A 51 1.13 2.00 4.94
N VAL A 52 1.07 2.72 3.83
CA VAL A 52 1.84 2.40 2.62
C VAL A 52 3.20 3.07 2.71
N HIS A 53 4.22 2.26 2.48
CA HIS A 53 5.61 2.65 2.59
C HIS A 53 6.36 2.23 1.33
N LEU A 54 7.27 3.06 0.84
CA LEU A 54 8.17 2.70 -0.24
C LEU A 54 9.61 2.65 0.25
N ARG A 55 10.34 1.66 -0.25
CA ARG A 55 11.77 1.53 -0.02
C ARG A 55 12.47 1.25 -1.34
N SER A 56 13.60 1.89 -1.59
CA SER A 56 14.46 1.52 -2.73
C SER A 56 15.32 0.32 -2.35
N HIS A 57 15.31 -0.73 -3.17
CA HIS A 57 16.00 -2.00 -2.92
C HIS A 57 17.53 -1.87 -2.83
N ASN A 58 18.10 -0.79 -3.35
CA ASN A 58 19.55 -0.55 -3.40
C ASN A 58 20.02 0.58 -2.48
N SER A 59 19.14 1.12 -1.64
CA SER A 59 19.52 2.14 -0.68
C SER A 59 19.48 1.56 0.73
N ASP A 60 20.54 1.81 1.49
CA ASP A 60 20.48 1.76 2.96
C ASP A 60 19.55 2.87 3.53
N GLU A 61 18.91 3.66 2.66
CA GLU A 61 17.96 4.70 3.04
C GLU A 61 16.71 4.13 3.71
N GLU A 62 16.14 5.02 4.51
CA GLU A 62 14.98 4.83 5.34
C GLU A 62 13.71 4.66 4.48
N THR A 63 12.81 3.81 4.94
CA THR A 63 11.52 3.58 4.30
C THR A 63 10.67 4.86 4.34
N GLU A 64 10.24 5.38 3.20
CA GLU A 64 9.43 6.59 3.11
C GLU A 64 7.95 6.26 3.31
N PHE A 65 7.26 7.01 4.17
CA PHE A 65 5.81 6.92 4.34
C PHE A 65 5.10 7.67 3.22
N MET A 66 4.04 7.08 2.67
CA MET A 66 3.24 7.68 1.60
C MET A 66 1.87 8.11 2.13
N GLU A 67 1.64 9.42 2.17
CA GLU A 67 0.32 10.02 2.50
C GLU A 67 -0.67 9.94 1.33
N GLN A 68 -0.17 9.71 0.11
CA GLN A 68 -0.98 9.69 -1.10
C GLN A 68 -1.71 8.36 -1.26
N SER A 69 -2.85 8.41 -1.95
CA SER A 69 -3.60 7.21 -2.30
C SER A 69 -2.78 6.27 -3.20
N PRO A 70 -2.87 4.93 -3.03
CA PRO A 70 -2.17 3.95 -3.87
C PRO A 70 -2.41 4.09 -5.38
N VAL A 71 -3.52 4.69 -5.81
CA VAL A 71 -3.81 4.90 -7.25
C VAL A 71 -3.05 6.09 -7.84
N ASP A 72 -2.68 7.06 -7.01
CA ASP A 72 -1.92 8.24 -7.46
C ASP A 72 -0.41 7.96 -7.51
N LEU A 73 0.04 6.96 -6.74
CA LEU A 73 1.44 6.58 -6.66
C LEU A 73 1.84 5.70 -7.84
N LYS A 74 2.69 6.23 -8.73
CA LYS A 74 3.22 5.50 -9.88
C LYS A 74 4.56 4.86 -9.55
N LEU A 75 4.71 3.58 -9.89
CA LEU A 75 6.02 2.94 -9.91
C LEU A 75 6.76 3.35 -11.19
N GLY A 76 7.96 3.91 -11.04
CA GLY A 76 8.82 4.16 -12.18
C GLY A 76 9.22 2.85 -12.87
N PRO A 77 9.38 2.83 -14.21
CA PRO A 77 9.71 1.61 -14.96
C PRO A 77 11.12 1.04 -14.67
N HIS A 78 11.95 1.76 -13.91
CA HIS A 78 13.33 1.40 -13.57
C HIS A 78 13.61 1.41 -12.07
N THR A 79 12.57 1.58 -11.25
CA THR A 79 12.70 1.59 -9.79
C THR A 79 12.53 0.17 -9.26
N ASN A 80 13.60 -0.43 -8.75
CA ASN A 80 13.50 -1.58 -7.85
C ASN A 80 12.97 -1.06 -6.50
N GLN A 81 11.69 -0.68 -6.48
CA GLN A 81 10.99 -0.22 -5.28
C GLN A 81 10.26 -1.40 -4.64
N GLU A 82 10.46 -1.55 -3.34
CA GLU A 82 9.68 -2.41 -2.47
C GLU A 82 8.48 -1.62 -1.95
N ILE A 83 7.29 -2.19 -2.11
CA ILE A 83 6.07 -1.67 -1.47
C ILE A 83 5.88 -2.43 -0.18
N ILE A 84 5.81 -1.70 0.93
CA ILE A 84 5.65 -2.25 2.26
C ILE A 84 4.31 -1.76 2.81
N LEU A 85 3.47 -2.69 3.26
CA LEU A 85 2.25 -2.40 4.02
C LEU A 85 2.55 -2.67 5.49
N TRP A 86 2.48 -1.63 6.33
CA TRP A 86 2.74 -1.75 7.77
C TRP A 86 1.49 -1.45 8.59
N TYR A 87 1.15 -2.39 9.46
CA TYR A 87 0.12 -2.22 10.48
C TYR A 87 0.79 -1.75 11.78
N LYS A 88 0.66 -0.45 12.08
CA LYS A 88 1.32 0.18 13.24
C LYS A 88 0.48 1.31 13.82
N PRO A 89 0.77 1.79 15.05
CA PRO A 89 0.11 2.98 15.59
C PRO A 89 0.37 4.23 14.73
N GLU A 90 -0.62 5.13 14.69
CA GLU A 90 -0.47 6.50 14.20
C GLU A 90 0.60 7.22 15.04
N GLN A 91 1.50 7.97 14.38
CA GLN A 91 2.64 8.65 15.01
C GLN A 91 2.30 10.04 15.51
#